data_AF-A0A2E9WH43-F1
#
_entry.id   AF-A0A2E9WH43-F1
#
_cell.length_a   1.000
_cell.length_b   1.000
_cell.length_c   1.000
_cell.angle_alpha   90.00
_cell.angle_beta   90.00
_cell.angle_gamma   90.00
#
_symmetry.space_group_name_H-M   'P 1'
#
loop_
_entity.id
_entity.type
_entity.pdbx_description
1 polymer ?
#
loop_
_entity_poly.entity_id
_entity_poly.type
_entity_poly.pdbx_seq_one_letter_code
_entity_poly.pdbx_strand_id
1 'polypeptide(L)'
;MDDDIDVFAELGVTPTAPPAAPAEDNDLLGLLAEAPPAPAADPLAALMDGDEDAFEAVEEAVEAPPATQSVSEPASSQAFSEKAAPALSEEMVGQVVALLVQRGLSVDPRRLGLPPQAMLDVGQVTVERDEDLLIARADVMLDGTPMHPFAAVRLTEQGLASLSPPDALPEAWHPMHDVLATALMEGSQQLEQTLGRAWTRT
;
A
#
# COMPACT_ATOMS: atom_id res chain seq x y z
N MET A 1 -45.49 -30.37 -0.65
CA MET A 1 -44.22 -31.11 -0.69
C MET A 1 -43.18 -30.04 -0.85
N ASP A 2 -42.66 -29.62 0.28
CA ASP A 2 -41.75 -28.51 0.46
C ASP A 2 -40.33 -28.99 0.16
N ASP A 3 -39.72 -28.44 -0.89
CA ASP A 3 -38.29 -28.60 -1.18
C ASP A 3 -37.50 -27.63 -0.29
N ASP A 4 -37.29 -28.04 0.95
CA ASP A 4 -36.33 -27.41 1.87
C ASP A 4 -34.92 -27.77 1.37
N ILE A 5 -34.33 -26.87 0.57
CA ILE A 5 -32.95 -27.01 0.11
C ILE A 5 -32.02 -26.76 1.30
N ASP A 6 -31.31 -27.80 1.72
CA ASP A 6 -30.27 -27.73 2.74
C ASP A 6 -29.09 -26.86 2.27
N VAL A 7 -29.17 -25.55 2.56
CA VAL A 7 -28.16 -24.52 2.25
C VAL A 7 -26.75 -24.88 2.73
N PHE A 8 -26.64 -25.72 3.75
CA PHE A 8 -25.37 -26.13 4.34
C PHE A 8 -24.57 -27.11 3.46
N ALA A 9 -25.24 -27.86 2.56
CA ALA A 9 -24.57 -28.80 1.66
C ALA A 9 -23.81 -28.11 0.51
N GLU A 10 -24.26 -26.92 0.08
CA GLU A 10 -23.65 -26.18 -1.03
C GLU A 10 -22.34 -25.47 -0.63
N LEU A 11 -22.18 -25.14 0.65
CA LEU A 11 -21.00 -24.45 1.20
C LEU A 11 -19.89 -25.40 1.70
N GLY A 12 -20.07 -26.72 1.59
CA GLY A 12 -19.07 -27.71 2.01
C GLY A 12 -18.79 -27.73 3.52
N VAL A 13 -19.68 -27.15 4.34
CA VAL A 13 -19.53 -27.09 5.80
C VAL A 13 -20.31 -28.22 6.45
N THR A 14 -19.60 -29.20 6.99
CA THR A 14 -20.20 -30.21 7.87
C THR A 14 -20.37 -29.61 9.28
N PRO A 15 -21.58 -29.60 9.86
CA PRO A 15 -21.73 -29.24 11.26
C PRO A 15 -21.07 -30.31 12.12
N THR A 16 -19.96 -29.95 12.78
CA THR A 16 -19.33 -30.81 13.79
C THR A 16 -20.28 -30.93 14.98
N ALA A 17 -20.72 -32.17 15.25
CA ALA A 17 -21.57 -32.49 16.39
C ALA A 17 -20.78 -32.27 17.70
N PRO A 18 -21.40 -31.73 18.77
CA PRO A 18 -20.71 -31.62 20.07
C PRO A 18 -20.55 -33.03 20.68
N PRO A 19 -19.34 -33.44 21.08
CA PRO A 19 -19.18 -34.65 21.86
C PRO A 19 -19.74 -34.41 23.27
N ALA A 20 -20.56 -35.37 23.70
CA ALA A 20 -21.03 -35.49 25.07
C ALA A 20 -19.86 -35.52 26.05
N ALA A 21 -19.97 -34.75 27.13
CA ALA A 21 -19.08 -34.79 28.27
C ALA A 21 -18.96 -36.23 28.83
N PRO A 22 -17.81 -36.56 29.43
CA PRO A 22 -17.87 -36.75 30.87
C PRO A 22 -16.88 -35.86 31.63
N ALA A 23 -17.21 -35.74 32.91
CA ALA A 23 -16.69 -34.82 33.90
C ALA A 23 -15.22 -35.07 34.30
N GLU A 24 -14.64 -34.03 34.91
CA GLU A 24 -13.58 -34.06 35.92
C GLU A 24 -12.15 -34.30 35.45
N ASP A 25 -11.40 -33.20 35.24
CA ASP A 25 -10.31 -32.86 36.15
C ASP A 25 -9.99 -31.35 36.07
N ASN A 26 -9.84 -30.75 37.24
CA ASN A 26 -9.89 -29.31 37.50
C ASN A 26 -8.46 -28.80 37.73
N ASP A 27 -7.72 -28.51 36.66
CA ASP A 27 -6.32 -28.06 36.78
C ASP A 27 -5.94 -26.96 35.76
N LEU A 28 -6.88 -26.06 35.44
CA LEU A 28 -6.63 -24.88 34.58
C LEU A 28 -7.09 -23.55 35.19
N LEU A 29 -7.32 -23.51 36.51
CA LEU A 29 -7.62 -22.27 37.26
C LEU A 29 -6.43 -21.75 38.08
N GLY A 30 -5.21 -22.27 37.83
CA GLY A 30 -3.97 -21.84 38.51
C GLY A 30 -3.10 -20.84 37.75
N LEU A 31 -3.45 -20.47 36.51
CA LEU A 31 -2.60 -19.65 35.61
C LEU A 31 -3.14 -18.24 35.33
N LEU A 32 -4.26 -17.85 35.95
CA LEU A 32 -4.87 -16.52 35.80
C LEU A 32 -4.65 -15.61 37.02
N ALA A 33 -3.81 -16.01 37.97
CA ALA A 33 -3.61 -15.30 39.23
C ALA A 33 -2.17 -14.82 39.41
N GLU A 34 -1.58 -14.10 38.44
CA GLU A 34 -0.49 -13.15 38.73
C GLU A 34 -0.28 -12.17 37.56
N ALA A 35 -1.02 -11.06 37.55
CA ALA A 35 -0.64 -9.87 36.80
C ALA A 35 -0.77 -8.67 37.75
N PRO A 36 0.32 -7.91 38.02
CA PRO A 36 0.22 -6.70 38.83
C PRO A 36 -0.66 -5.66 38.14
N PRO A 37 -1.57 -4.98 38.85
CA PRO A 37 -2.38 -3.91 38.28
C PRO A 37 -1.48 -2.72 37.93
N ALA A 38 -1.27 -2.47 36.64
CA ALA A 38 -0.74 -1.20 36.18
C ALA A 38 -1.78 -0.09 36.49
N PRO A 39 -1.37 1.07 37.01
CA PRO A 39 -2.29 2.17 37.27
C PRO A 39 -2.90 2.63 35.95
N ALA A 40 -4.23 2.67 35.92
CA ALA A 40 -5.01 3.23 34.83
C ALA A 40 -4.60 4.69 34.60
N ALA A 41 -3.80 4.93 33.57
CA ALA A 41 -3.56 6.27 33.05
C ALA A 41 -4.75 6.64 32.16
N ASP A 42 -5.56 7.57 32.65
CA ASP A 42 -6.70 8.13 31.94
C ASP A 42 -6.20 8.97 30.74
N PRO A 43 -6.51 8.60 29.49
CA PRO A 43 -6.00 9.29 28.30
C PRO A 43 -6.60 10.69 28.10
N LEU A 44 -7.60 11.09 28.88
CA LEU A 44 -8.17 12.45 28.84
C LEU A 44 -7.41 13.45 29.74
N ALA A 45 -6.61 12.98 30.70
CA ALA A 45 -5.83 13.84 31.57
C ALA A 45 -4.66 14.55 30.84
N ALA A 46 -4.17 13.97 29.74
CA ALA A 46 -3.07 14.56 28.95
C ALA A 46 -3.53 15.70 28.02
N LEU A 47 -4.84 15.93 27.87
CA LEU A 47 -5.38 16.94 26.95
C LEU A 47 -5.90 18.21 27.64
N MET A 48 -5.93 18.27 28.98
CA MET A 48 -6.46 19.40 29.74
C MET A 48 -5.40 20.20 30.53
N ASP A 49 -4.11 19.83 30.46
CA ASP A 49 -3.02 20.51 31.20
C ASP A 49 -2.01 21.20 30.26
N GLY A 50 -2.51 22.00 29.32
CA GLY A 50 -1.67 22.65 28.32
C GLY A 50 -2.32 23.88 27.68
N ASP A 51 -2.95 24.72 28.50
CA ASP A 51 -3.16 26.13 28.16
C ASP A 51 -2.11 26.97 28.93
N GLU A 52 -1.96 28.22 28.53
CA GLU A 52 -1.14 29.29 29.12
C GLU A 52 0.41 29.14 29.13
N ASP A 53 1.09 29.69 28.11
CA ASP A 53 1.65 31.05 28.22
C ASP A 53 2.63 31.48 27.11
N ALA A 54 2.47 32.75 26.72
CA ALA A 54 3.50 33.70 26.33
C ALA A 54 4.22 33.56 24.97
N PHE A 55 3.60 34.11 23.92
CA PHE A 55 4.26 35.14 23.07
C PHE A 55 3.23 36.18 22.61
N GLU A 56 2.97 37.17 23.46
CA GLU A 56 2.42 38.47 23.05
C GLU A 56 3.51 39.33 22.39
N ALA A 57 3.19 39.86 21.20
CA ALA A 57 3.51 41.21 20.68
C ALA A 57 2.89 41.31 19.26
N VAL A 58 1.71 41.93 19.05
CA VAL A 58 1.44 43.39 18.91
C VAL A 58 2.22 43.95 17.70
N GLU A 59 1.65 44.45 16.60
CA GLU A 59 0.72 45.58 16.38
C GLU A 59 0.31 45.55 14.88
N GLU A 60 -0.98 45.58 14.50
CA GLU A 60 -1.83 46.76 14.25
C GLU A 60 -1.93 47.18 12.75
N ALA A 61 -3.16 47.55 12.40
CA ALA A 61 -3.80 47.72 11.12
C ALA A 61 -3.31 48.88 10.25
N VAL A 62 -3.52 48.79 8.93
CA VAL A 62 -4.00 49.93 8.12
C VAL A 62 -4.93 49.46 6.99
N GLU A 63 -6.11 50.06 6.96
CA GLU A 63 -7.20 49.96 6.00
C GLU A 63 -7.03 50.98 4.84
N ALA A 64 -7.03 50.47 3.59
CA ALA A 64 -7.63 51.02 2.33
C ALA A 64 -7.12 52.38 1.68
N PRO A 65 -7.59 52.79 0.46
CA PRO A 65 -6.79 52.92 -0.80
C PRO A 65 -6.78 54.36 -1.40
N PRO A 66 -6.20 54.65 -2.62
CA PRO A 66 -6.99 54.57 -3.87
C PRO A 66 -6.22 54.35 -5.22
N ALA A 67 -6.96 53.79 -6.18
CA ALA A 67 -7.00 54.04 -7.64
C ALA A 67 -5.74 54.00 -8.54
N THR A 68 -5.71 53.04 -9.47
CA THR A 68 -5.57 53.35 -10.90
C THR A 68 -6.27 52.30 -11.76
N GLN A 69 -7.12 52.77 -12.66
CA GLN A 69 -7.82 52.02 -13.69
C GLN A 69 -6.83 51.35 -14.65
N SER A 70 -7.14 50.12 -15.08
CA SER A 70 -7.00 49.74 -16.49
C SER A 70 -8.04 48.69 -16.81
N VAL A 71 -9.12 49.18 -17.44
CA VAL A 71 -9.99 48.37 -18.31
C VAL A 71 -9.12 47.72 -19.37
N SER A 72 -9.15 46.40 -19.44
CA SER A 72 -8.96 45.64 -20.68
C SER A 72 -9.55 44.25 -20.46
N GLU A 73 -10.88 44.19 -20.55
CA GLU A 73 -11.53 43.02 -21.13
C GLU A 73 -11.18 43.03 -22.62
N PRO A 74 -10.68 41.91 -23.16
CA PRO A 74 -11.43 41.34 -24.25
C PRO A 74 -11.76 39.88 -23.99
N ALA A 75 -13.03 39.60 -24.30
CA ALA A 75 -13.64 38.31 -24.51
C ALA A 75 -12.68 37.20 -24.97
N SER A 76 -12.89 36.04 -24.33
CA SER A 76 -12.90 34.73 -24.96
C SER A 76 -11.72 34.40 -25.87
N SER A 77 -10.69 33.86 -25.25
CA SER A 77 -10.12 32.60 -25.71
C SER A 77 -9.96 31.69 -24.50
N GLN A 78 -11.09 31.16 -24.02
CA GLN A 78 -11.07 29.78 -23.55
C GLN A 78 -10.68 28.93 -24.75
N ALA A 79 -9.37 28.89 -25.03
CA ALA A 79 -8.77 27.71 -25.61
C ALA A 79 -9.34 26.57 -24.78
N PHE A 80 -10.08 25.69 -25.46
CA PHE A 80 -10.37 24.39 -24.93
C PHE A 80 -9.08 23.91 -24.29
N SER A 81 -9.02 23.88 -22.96
CA SER A 81 -8.12 22.97 -22.28
C SER A 81 -8.51 21.63 -22.87
N GLU A 82 -7.73 21.20 -23.87
CA GLU A 82 -7.50 19.80 -24.13
C GLU A 82 -7.45 19.17 -22.77
N LYS A 83 -8.44 18.32 -22.52
CA LYS A 83 -8.69 17.59 -21.30
C LYS A 83 -7.36 17.08 -20.79
N ALA A 84 -6.68 17.89 -19.98
CA ALA A 84 -5.39 17.55 -19.43
C ALA A 84 -5.73 16.35 -18.58
N ALA A 85 -5.27 15.18 -19.01
CA ALA A 85 -5.38 13.99 -18.19
C ALA A 85 -4.86 14.39 -16.80
N PRO A 86 -5.57 14.05 -15.72
CA PRO A 86 -5.12 14.41 -14.39
C PRO A 86 -3.69 13.89 -14.22
N ALA A 87 -2.73 14.81 -14.13
CA ALA A 87 -1.35 14.47 -13.86
C ALA A 87 -1.32 13.95 -12.42
N LEU A 88 -1.04 12.66 -12.26
CA LEU A 88 -0.88 12.06 -10.94
C LEU A 88 0.42 12.58 -10.30
N SER A 89 0.40 12.82 -9.00
CA SER A 89 1.63 13.05 -8.25
C SER A 89 2.49 11.78 -8.24
N GLU A 90 3.81 11.94 -8.13
CA GLU A 90 4.76 10.82 -8.10
C GLU A 90 4.44 9.82 -6.97
N GLU A 91 4.03 10.33 -5.80
CA GLU A 91 3.58 9.51 -4.68
C GLU A 91 2.36 8.64 -5.06
N MET A 92 1.38 9.22 -5.76
CA MET A 92 0.19 8.48 -6.19
C MET A 92 0.50 7.47 -7.28
N VAL A 93 1.43 7.79 -8.19
CA VAL A 93 1.96 6.81 -9.17
C VAL A 93 2.61 5.64 -8.44
N GLY A 94 3.51 5.91 -7.49
CA GLY A 94 4.16 4.89 -6.66
C GLY A 94 3.14 4.02 -5.94
N GLN A 95 2.14 4.62 -5.29
CA GLN A 95 1.09 3.90 -4.58
C GLN A 95 0.26 2.99 -5.50
N VAL A 96 -0.12 3.47 -6.68
CA VAL A 96 -0.88 2.67 -7.65
C VAL A 96 -0.04 1.51 -8.18
N VAL A 97 1.23 1.76 -8.54
CA VAL A 97 2.13 0.69 -8.98
C VAL A 97 2.34 -0.33 -7.87
N ALA A 98 2.51 0.09 -6.62
CA ALA A 98 2.65 -0.80 -5.47
C ALA A 98 1.45 -1.74 -5.31
N LEU A 99 0.22 -1.21 -5.44
CA LEU A 99 -1.01 -2.02 -5.42
C LEU A 99 -1.07 -3.03 -6.57
N LEU A 100 -0.66 -2.62 -7.78
CA LEU A 100 -0.62 -3.50 -8.95
C LEU A 100 0.42 -4.62 -8.77
N VAL A 101 1.59 -4.30 -8.23
CA VAL A 101 2.66 -5.27 -7.92
C VAL A 101 2.20 -6.25 -6.85
N GLN A 102 1.64 -5.75 -5.74
CA GLN A 102 1.10 -6.58 -4.67
C GLN A 102 0.06 -7.57 -5.21
N ARG A 103 -0.87 -7.07 -6.02
CA ARG A 103 -1.87 -7.92 -6.68
C ARG A 103 -1.22 -8.96 -7.59
N GLY A 104 -0.22 -8.58 -8.40
CA GLY A 104 0.48 -9.50 -9.30
C GLY A 104 1.15 -10.65 -8.53
N LEU A 105 1.83 -10.32 -7.44
CA LEU A 105 2.50 -11.29 -6.56
C LEU A 105 1.51 -12.22 -5.84
N SER A 106 0.35 -11.71 -5.42
CA SER A 106 -0.66 -12.52 -4.72
C SER A 106 -1.47 -13.43 -5.65
N VAL A 107 -1.71 -13.02 -6.90
CA VAL A 107 -2.59 -13.77 -7.83
C VAL A 107 -1.89 -14.95 -8.46
N ASP A 108 -0.68 -14.75 -9.01
CA ASP A 108 0.04 -15.82 -9.70
C ASP A 108 1.57 -15.64 -9.61
N PRO A 109 2.17 -15.92 -8.44
CA PRO A 109 3.61 -15.81 -8.25
C PRO A 109 4.42 -16.74 -9.17
N ARG A 110 3.79 -17.81 -9.69
CA ARG A 110 4.44 -18.80 -10.56
C ARG A 110 4.69 -18.25 -11.95
N ARG A 111 3.75 -17.43 -12.46
CA ARG A 111 3.94 -16.72 -13.74
C ARG A 111 5.11 -15.72 -13.70
N LEU A 112 5.48 -15.28 -12.50
CA LEU A 112 6.57 -14.35 -12.28
C LEU A 112 7.93 -15.05 -12.08
N GLY A 113 7.97 -16.39 -12.05
CA GLY A 113 9.21 -17.17 -12.01
C GLY A 113 9.45 -17.97 -10.73
N LEU A 114 8.52 -17.97 -9.77
CA LEU A 114 8.64 -18.83 -8.58
C LEU A 114 8.35 -20.30 -8.90
N PRO A 115 9.04 -21.24 -8.25
CA PRO A 115 8.80 -22.67 -8.44
C PRO A 115 7.36 -23.04 -8.02
N PRO A 116 6.75 -24.07 -8.64
CA PRO A 116 5.33 -24.38 -8.44
C PRO A 116 4.97 -24.77 -7.00
N GLN A 117 5.94 -25.26 -6.25
CA GLN A 117 5.80 -25.68 -4.85
C GLN A 117 6.07 -24.56 -3.83
N ALA A 118 6.56 -23.39 -4.26
CA ALA A 118 6.78 -22.26 -3.36
C ALA A 118 5.45 -21.70 -2.86
N MET A 119 5.34 -21.51 -1.55
CA MET A 119 4.25 -20.77 -0.92
C MET A 119 4.73 -19.35 -0.63
N LEU A 120 4.19 -18.37 -1.36
CA LEU A 120 4.47 -16.96 -1.17
C LEU A 120 3.27 -16.30 -0.47
N ASP A 121 3.50 -15.73 0.71
CA ASP A 121 2.59 -14.79 1.37
C ASP A 121 3.13 -13.37 1.15
N VAL A 122 2.27 -12.46 0.71
CA VAL A 122 2.65 -11.08 0.38
C VAL A 122 2.04 -10.16 1.42
N GLY A 123 2.90 -9.56 2.23
CA GLY A 123 2.52 -8.52 3.19
C GLY A 123 2.40 -7.16 2.51
N GLN A 124 3.30 -6.25 2.84
CA GLN A 124 3.30 -4.89 2.30
C GLN A 124 4.19 -4.78 1.06
N VAL A 125 3.75 -4.01 0.06
CA VAL A 125 4.59 -3.60 -1.07
C VAL A 125 4.63 -2.08 -1.08
N THR A 126 5.83 -1.53 -1.25
CA THR A 126 6.07 -0.10 -1.42
C THR A 126 6.81 0.11 -2.73
N VAL A 127 6.45 1.16 -3.46
CA VAL A 127 7.13 1.56 -4.69
C VAL A 127 7.46 3.03 -4.58
N GLU A 128 8.74 3.31 -4.67
CA GLU A 128 9.30 4.66 -4.67
C GLU A 128 9.68 5.02 -6.11
N ARG A 129 9.38 6.25 -6.50
CA ARG A 129 9.78 6.81 -7.79
C ARG A 129 10.88 7.83 -7.55
N ASP A 130 11.97 7.67 -8.27
CA ASP A 130 13.13 8.56 -8.27
C ASP A 130 13.49 8.89 -9.72
N GLU A 131 13.05 10.04 -10.21
CA GLU A 131 13.21 10.48 -11.61
C GLU A 131 12.74 9.41 -12.62
N ASP A 132 13.67 8.78 -13.33
CA ASP A 132 13.45 7.68 -14.28
C ASP A 132 13.51 6.28 -13.66
N LEU A 133 13.60 6.17 -12.33
CA LEU A 133 13.73 4.90 -11.63
C LEU A 133 12.49 4.61 -10.78
N LEU A 134 11.98 3.38 -10.87
CA LEU A 134 11.01 2.83 -9.93
C LEU A 134 11.69 1.77 -9.08
N ILE A 135 11.59 1.88 -7.78
CA ILE A 135 12.17 0.95 -6.82
C ILE A 135 11.02 0.32 -6.03
N ALA A 136 10.82 -0.98 -6.18
CA ALA A 136 9.89 -1.76 -5.38
C ALA A 136 10.60 -2.41 -4.21
N ARG A 137 9.96 -2.39 -3.04
CA ARG A 137 10.34 -3.15 -1.84
C ARG A 137 9.11 -3.89 -1.35
N ALA A 138 9.25 -5.16 -1.01
CA ALA A 138 8.13 -5.96 -0.52
C ALA A 138 8.50 -6.72 0.75
N ASP A 139 7.55 -6.86 1.66
CA ASP A 139 7.62 -7.75 2.80
C ASP A 139 6.86 -9.02 2.44
N VAL A 140 7.56 -10.14 2.35
CA VAL A 140 6.95 -11.41 1.94
C VAL A 140 7.44 -12.56 2.83
N MET A 141 6.64 -13.62 2.93
CA MET A 141 7.08 -14.89 3.50
C MET A 141 7.12 -15.95 2.39
N LEU A 142 8.31 -16.47 2.12
CA LEU A 142 8.53 -17.54 1.15
C LEU A 142 8.82 -18.84 1.90
N ASP A 143 7.94 -19.84 1.75
CA ASP A 143 8.04 -21.14 2.43
C ASP A 143 8.21 -21.02 3.97
N GLY A 144 7.52 -20.04 4.56
CA GLY A 144 7.59 -19.73 5.99
C GLY A 144 8.83 -18.91 6.42
N THR A 145 9.71 -18.55 5.50
CA THR A 145 10.86 -17.68 5.76
C THR A 145 10.52 -16.23 5.42
N PRO A 146 10.60 -15.29 6.38
CA PRO A 146 10.38 -13.88 6.09
C PRO A 146 11.54 -13.33 5.27
N MET A 147 11.22 -12.54 4.24
CA MET A 147 12.19 -11.87 3.40
C MET A 147 11.72 -10.50 2.92
N HIS A 148 12.69 -9.66 2.58
CA HIS A 148 12.48 -8.28 2.15
C HIS A 148 13.13 -8.05 0.77
N PRO A 149 12.58 -8.65 -0.32
CA PRO A 149 13.11 -8.42 -1.66
C PRO A 149 12.94 -6.96 -2.07
N PHE A 150 13.87 -6.51 -2.90
CA PHE A 150 13.75 -5.27 -3.63
C PHE A 150 14.02 -5.54 -5.11
N ALA A 151 13.49 -4.68 -5.97
CA ALA A 151 13.78 -4.67 -7.38
C ALA A 151 13.66 -3.25 -7.92
N ALA A 152 14.33 -2.97 -9.02
CA ALA A 152 14.25 -1.65 -9.65
C ALA A 152 14.08 -1.76 -11.17
N VAL A 153 13.30 -0.86 -11.73
CA VAL A 153 13.01 -0.76 -13.16
C VAL A 153 13.26 0.68 -13.60
N ARG A 154 13.96 0.85 -14.72
CA ARG A 154 14.21 2.14 -15.34
C ARG A 154 13.17 2.45 -16.40
N LEU A 155 12.63 3.66 -16.38
CA LEU A 155 11.82 4.27 -17.41
C LEU A 155 12.75 4.88 -18.45
N THR A 156 12.69 4.38 -19.68
CA THR A 156 13.42 4.94 -20.81
C THR A 156 12.43 5.43 -21.87
N GLU A 157 12.89 6.23 -22.83
CA GLU A 157 12.04 6.60 -23.98
C GLU A 157 11.53 5.36 -24.75
N GLN A 158 12.32 4.30 -24.76
CA GLN A 158 12.03 3.03 -25.43
C GLN A 158 11.06 2.13 -24.64
N GLY A 159 10.76 2.46 -23.38
CA GLY A 159 9.89 1.69 -22.49
C GLY A 159 10.52 1.40 -21.13
N LEU A 160 9.98 0.42 -20.41
CA LEU A 160 10.46 -0.01 -19.10
C LEU A 160 11.55 -1.09 -19.24
N ALA A 161 12.64 -0.96 -18.48
CA ALA A 161 13.75 -1.91 -18.47
C ALA A 161 14.07 -2.33 -17.03
N SER A 162 14.02 -3.65 -16.76
CA SER A 162 14.46 -4.21 -15.47
C SER A 162 15.95 -4.03 -15.26
N LEU A 163 16.35 -3.69 -14.04
CA LEU A 163 17.75 -3.70 -13.63
C LEU A 163 18.14 -5.08 -13.11
N SER A 164 19.40 -5.45 -13.30
CA SER A 164 19.95 -6.69 -12.75
C SER A 164 20.12 -6.58 -11.22
N PRO A 165 20.04 -7.72 -10.50
CA PRO A 165 20.31 -7.73 -9.07
C PRO A 165 21.74 -7.21 -8.80
N PRO A 166 21.94 -6.40 -7.75
CA PRO A 166 23.27 -5.88 -7.42
C PRO A 166 24.17 -7.01 -6.91
N ASP A 167 25.49 -6.90 -7.15
CA ASP A 167 26.47 -7.94 -6.79
C ASP A 167 26.53 -8.23 -5.28
N ALA A 168 26.04 -7.31 -4.43
CA ALA A 168 25.95 -7.49 -2.99
C ALA A 168 24.77 -8.41 -2.57
N LEU A 169 23.84 -8.71 -3.48
CA LEU A 169 22.68 -9.55 -3.21
C LEU A 169 23.10 -11.04 -3.22
N PRO A 170 22.69 -11.85 -2.23
CA PRO A 170 22.93 -13.30 -2.28
C PRO A 170 22.24 -13.97 -3.47
N GLU A 171 22.89 -14.96 -4.09
CA GLU A 171 22.32 -15.75 -5.22
C GLU A 171 20.95 -16.34 -4.88
N ALA A 172 20.75 -16.79 -3.64
CA ALA A 172 19.47 -17.34 -3.18
C ALA A 172 18.30 -16.33 -3.27
N TRP A 173 18.58 -15.03 -3.33
CA TRP A 173 17.56 -13.97 -3.38
C TRP A 173 17.28 -13.49 -4.81
N HIS A 174 18.09 -13.90 -5.78
CA HIS A 174 17.92 -13.50 -7.18
C HIS A 174 16.56 -13.91 -7.76
N PRO A 175 16.02 -15.12 -7.51
CA PRO A 175 14.70 -15.49 -8.02
C PRO A 175 13.60 -14.52 -7.55
N MET A 176 13.67 -14.07 -6.30
CA MET A 176 12.69 -13.16 -5.73
C MET A 176 12.88 -11.72 -6.18
N HIS A 177 14.13 -11.30 -6.38
CA HIS A 177 14.43 -10.04 -7.07
C HIS A 177 13.80 -10.04 -8.48
N ASP A 178 14.00 -11.10 -9.25
CA ASP A 178 13.51 -11.20 -10.63
C ASP A 178 11.97 -11.28 -10.70
N VAL A 179 11.36 -12.00 -9.76
CA VAL A 179 9.89 -12.05 -9.58
C VAL A 179 9.33 -10.68 -9.28
N LEU A 180 9.94 -9.94 -8.35
CA LEU A 180 9.51 -8.59 -7.99
C LEU A 180 9.76 -7.60 -9.14
N ALA A 181 10.87 -7.73 -9.86
CA ALA A 181 11.18 -6.91 -11.03
C ALA A 181 10.16 -7.15 -12.16
N THR A 182 9.78 -8.41 -12.39
CA THR A 182 8.75 -8.79 -13.36
C THR A 182 7.40 -8.22 -12.94
N ALA A 183 7.02 -8.35 -11.67
CA ALA A 183 5.78 -7.76 -11.15
C ALA A 183 5.78 -6.24 -11.30
N LEU A 184 6.90 -5.57 -11.02
CA LEU A 184 7.07 -4.13 -11.17
C LEU A 184 6.93 -3.70 -12.64
N MET A 185 7.53 -4.43 -13.57
CA MET A 185 7.36 -4.18 -15.00
C MET A 185 5.92 -4.37 -15.45
N GLU A 186 5.24 -5.44 -15.02
CA GLU A 186 3.85 -5.70 -15.37
C GLU A 186 2.92 -4.64 -14.78
N GLY A 187 3.09 -4.27 -13.51
CA GLY A 187 2.31 -3.23 -12.85
C GLY A 187 2.49 -1.86 -13.52
N SER A 188 3.72 -1.52 -13.86
CA SER A 188 4.02 -0.27 -14.59
C SER A 188 3.42 -0.25 -15.99
N GLN A 189 3.46 -1.38 -16.71
CA GLN A 189 2.84 -1.50 -18.03
C GLN A 189 1.31 -1.42 -17.96
N GLN A 190 0.68 -2.01 -16.95
CA GLN A 190 -0.76 -1.88 -16.73
C GLN A 190 -1.15 -0.43 -16.45
N LEU A 191 -0.35 0.29 -15.67
CA LEU A 191 -0.55 1.71 -15.44
C LEU A 191 -0.42 2.51 -16.75
N GLU A 192 0.60 2.24 -17.55
CA GLU A 192 0.79 2.86 -18.87
C GLU A 192 -0.36 2.57 -19.84
N GLN A 193 -0.91 1.36 -19.84
CA GLN A 193 -2.07 1.03 -20.66
C GLN A 193 -3.33 1.82 -20.24
N THR A 194 -3.43 2.17 -18.95
CA THR A 194 -4.60 2.86 -18.40
C THR A 194 -4.51 4.37 -18.54
N LEU A 195 -3.32 4.95 -18.33
CA LEU A 195 -3.08 6.39 -18.30
C LEU A 195 -2.32 6.93 -19.53
N GLY A 196 -1.84 6.04 -20.40
CA GLY A 196 -0.89 6.38 -21.45
C GLY A 196 0.50 6.74 -20.88
N ARG A 197 1.34 7.37 -21.70
CA ARG A 197 2.69 7.86 -21.30
C ARG A 197 2.64 9.11 -20.38
N ALA A 198 1.45 9.56 -19.97
CA ALA A 198 1.28 10.79 -19.19
C ALA A 198 1.99 10.76 -17.83
N TRP A 199 2.05 9.59 -17.17
CA TRP A 199 2.70 9.41 -15.87
C TRP A 199 4.23 9.30 -15.95
N THR A 200 4.80 9.23 -17.16
CA THR A 200 6.26 9.14 -17.37
C THR A 200 6.93 10.50 -17.58
N ARG A 201 6.15 11.59 -17.70
CA ARG A 201 6.61 12.95 -18.01
C ARG A 201 6.60 13.93 -16.83
N THR A 202 6.21 13.46 -15.65
CA THR A 202 6.13 14.28 -14.43
C THR A 202 7.51 14.51 -13.84
#